data_AF-A0A2R6FLL4-F1
#
_entry.id   AF-A0A2R6FLL4-F1
#
_cell.length_a   1.000
_cell.length_b   1.000
_cell.length_c   1.000
_cell.angle_alpha   90.00
_cell.angle_beta   90.00
_cell.angle_gamma   90.00
#
_symmetry.space_group_name_H-M   'P 1'
#
loop_
_entity.id
_entity.type
_entity.pdbx_description
1 polymer ?
#
loop_
_entity_poly.entity_id
_entity_poly.type
_entity_poly.pdbx_seq_one_letter_code
_entity_poly.pdbx_strand_id
1 'polypeptide(L)'
;MAELSVPALRRTAVGRLAVQIRWRYGAVAGLFATLAMSVAIALTDLETLRVAVAGLYGSEGNLLVGWLAHLLHGALFGVLFAAVLTDAALEDLTDSPARCAGTGAVYGLVLAVVGAGIVMPIWLAVVGFGAPPSLPHVTIPLLAWHLVYGVVLGGVFAHLTNSPPRA
;
A
#
# COMPACT_ATOMS: atom_id res chain seq x y z
N MET A 1 -26.00 29.90 -23.70
CA MET A 1 -24.76 29.10 -23.88
C MET A 1 -23.78 29.57 -22.83
N ALA A 2 -23.45 28.74 -21.85
CA ALA A 2 -22.59 29.13 -20.72
C ALA A 2 -21.12 29.14 -21.16
N GLU A 3 -20.46 30.29 -21.03
CA GLU A 3 -19.02 30.40 -21.22
C GLU A 3 -18.31 29.64 -20.10
N LEU A 4 -17.75 28.48 -20.42
CA LEU A 4 -16.84 27.76 -19.54
C LEU A 4 -15.53 28.54 -19.48
N SER A 5 -15.36 29.34 -18.43
CA SER A 5 -14.17 30.15 -18.19
C SER A 5 -12.89 29.28 -18.23
N VAL A 6 -12.01 29.57 -19.20
CA VAL A 6 -10.66 29.00 -19.41
C VAL A 6 -9.88 28.60 -18.13
N PRO A 7 -9.90 29.36 -17.00
CA PRO A 7 -9.27 28.93 -15.75
C PRO A 7 -9.77 27.59 -15.17
N ALA A 8 -11.04 27.23 -15.36
CA ALA A 8 -11.61 25.97 -14.87
C ALA A 8 -11.09 24.75 -15.66
N LEU A 9 -10.89 24.90 -16.98
CA LEU A 9 -10.31 23.86 -17.83
C LEU A 9 -8.81 23.64 -17.54
N ARG A 10 -8.07 24.71 -17.22
CA ARG A 10 -6.65 24.62 -16.85
C ARG A 10 -6.46 23.90 -15.50
N ARG A 11 -7.32 24.20 -14.51
CA ARG A 11 -7.27 23.57 -13.19
C ARG A 11 -7.60 22.07 -13.24
N THR A 12 -8.52 21.66 -14.12
CA THR A 12 -8.90 20.25 -14.30
C THR A 12 -7.88 19.44 -15.11
N ALA A 13 -7.16 20.06 -16.05
CA ALA A 13 -6.07 19.39 -16.78
C ALA A 13 -4.84 19.15 -15.88
N VAL A 14 -4.42 20.17 -15.12
CA VAL A 14 -3.28 20.08 -14.19
C VAL A 14 -3.58 19.10 -13.04
N GLY A 15 -4.79 19.14 -12.47
CA GLY A 15 -5.21 18.18 -11.45
C GLY A 15 -5.21 16.74 -11.97
N ARG A 16 -5.70 16.51 -13.19
CA ARG A 16 -5.66 15.17 -13.80
C ARG A 16 -4.25 14.67 -14.08
N LEU A 17 -3.34 15.54 -14.54
CA LEU A 17 -1.93 15.19 -14.77
C LEU A 17 -1.18 14.92 -13.46
N ALA A 18 -1.40 15.73 -12.43
CA ALA A 18 -0.80 15.54 -11.10
C ALA A 18 -1.27 14.22 -10.46
N VAL A 19 -2.58 13.93 -10.51
CA VAL A 19 -3.15 12.66 -10.07
C VAL A 19 -2.56 11.51 -10.90
N GLN A 20 -2.48 11.65 -12.23
CA GLN A 20 -1.91 10.63 -13.14
C GLN A 20 -0.46 10.27 -12.83
N ILE A 21 0.33 11.24 -12.38
CA ILE A 21 1.75 11.05 -12.08
C ILE A 21 1.91 10.42 -10.69
N ARG A 22 1.15 10.91 -9.69
CA ARG A 22 1.26 10.47 -8.30
C ARG A 22 0.83 9.01 -8.09
N TRP A 23 -0.21 8.51 -8.77
CA TRP A 23 -0.61 7.10 -8.62
C TRP A 23 0.47 6.14 -9.11
N ARG A 24 1.24 6.50 -10.15
CA ARG A 24 2.36 5.67 -10.66
C ARG A 24 3.47 5.57 -9.63
N TYR A 25 3.83 6.69 -9.00
CA TYR A 25 4.82 6.67 -7.92
C TYR A 25 4.34 5.90 -6.71
N GLY A 26 3.04 6.02 -6.36
CA GLY A 26 2.41 5.20 -5.34
C GLY A 26 2.50 3.71 -5.64
N ALA A 27 2.14 3.29 -6.86
CA ALA A 27 2.21 1.89 -7.28
C ALA A 27 3.64 1.33 -7.21
N VAL A 28 4.62 2.08 -7.72
CA VAL A 28 6.04 1.68 -7.69
C VAL A 28 6.55 1.60 -6.25
N ALA A 29 6.27 2.61 -5.43
CA ALA A 29 6.66 2.62 -4.02
C ALA A 29 6.02 1.48 -3.24
N GLY A 30 4.74 1.20 -3.48
CA GLY A 30 4.02 0.05 -2.92
C GLY A 30 4.64 -1.29 -3.31
N LEU A 31 5.04 -1.45 -4.57
CA LEU A 31 5.71 -2.66 -5.03
C LEU A 31 7.05 -2.89 -4.30
N PHE A 32 7.90 -1.86 -4.20
CA PHE A 32 9.18 -1.96 -3.48
C PHE A 32 8.99 -2.21 -1.99
N ALA A 33 8.01 -1.54 -1.37
CA ALA A 33 7.64 -1.75 0.02
C ALA A 33 7.21 -3.18 0.29
N THR A 34 6.40 -3.75 -0.61
CA THR A 34 5.93 -5.12 -0.48
C THR A 34 7.02 -6.14 -0.79
N LEU A 35 7.95 -5.85 -1.70
CA LEU A 35 9.14 -6.68 -1.86
C LEU A 35 9.95 -6.75 -0.56
N ALA A 36 10.20 -5.61 0.08
CA ALA A 36 10.92 -5.55 1.36
C ALA A 36 10.18 -6.32 2.47
N MET A 37 8.86 -6.13 2.57
CA MET A 37 8.01 -6.85 3.52
C MET A 37 7.98 -8.37 3.24
N SER A 38 7.84 -8.78 1.98
CA SER A 38 7.87 -10.19 1.57
C SER A 38 9.18 -10.87 1.94
N VAL A 39 10.32 -10.16 1.84
CA VAL A 39 11.61 -10.67 2.33
C VAL A 39 11.58 -10.84 3.85
N ALA A 40 11.08 -9.85 4.59
CA ALA A 40 10.96 -9.94 6.05
C ALA A 40 10.07 -11.12 6.48
N ILE A 41 8.94 -11.33 5.81
CA ILE A 41 8.05 -12.47 6.04
C ILE A 41 8.75 -13.78 5.68
N ALA A 42 9.39 -13.89 4.51
CA ALA A 42 10.07 -15.11 4.10
C ALA A 42 11.16 -15.56 5.07
N LEU A 43 11.82 -14.61 5.75
CA LEU A 43 12.86 -14.88 6.74
C LEU A 43 12.32 -15.28 8.13
N THR A 44 11.04 -14.98 8.43
CA THR A 44 10.49 -15.13 9.78
C THR A 44 9.31 -16.09 9.85
N ASP A 45 8.46 -16.10 8.83
CA ASP A 45 7.32 -16.99 8.68
C ASP A 45 6.84 -17.06 7.20
N LEU A 46 7.55 -17.83 6.37
CA LEU A 46 7.20 -18.02 4.95
C LEU A 46 5.77 -18.57 4.76
N GLU A 47 5.26 -19.30 5.76
CA GLU A 47 3.95 -19.93 5.72
C GLU A 47 2.82 -18.89 5.64
N THR A 48 3.02 -17.70 6.21
CA THR A 48 2.09 -16.58 6.05
C THR A 48 1.81 -16.28 4.57
N LEU A 49 2.83 -16.25 3.71
CA LEU A 49 2.62 -16.04 2.27
C LEU A 49 2.02 -17.29 1.60
N ARG A 50 2.54 -18.47 1.92
CA ARG A 50 2.19 -19.73 1.25
C ARG A 50 0.77 -20.21 1.55
N VAL A 51 0.30 -19.97 2.77
CA VAL A 51 -1.00 -20.47 3.25
C VAL A 51 -1.99 -19.34 3.44
N ALA A 52 -1.70 -18.36 4.30
CA ALA A 52 -2.68 -17.33 4.61
C ALA A 52 -2.96 -16.42 3.40
N VAL A 53 -1.93 -15.86 2.77
CA VAL A 53 -2.12 -14.95 1.62
C VAL A 53 -2.62 -15.69 0.39
N ALA A 54 -2.07 -16.86 0.08
CA ALA A 54 -2.56 -17.68 -1.03
C ALA A 54 -4.00 -18.18 -0.81
N GLY A 55 -4.36 -18.45 0.46
CA GLY A 55 -5.70 -18.88 0.89
C GLY A 55 -6.79 -17.86 0.60
N LEU A 56 -6.49 -16.56 0.60
CA LEU A 56 -7.43 -15.50 0.18
C LEU A 56 -7.96 -15.71 -1.23
N TYR A 57 -7.20 -16.43 -2.07
CA TYR A 57 -7.51 -16.73 -3.45
C TYR A 57 -7.79 -18.23 -3.67
N GLY A 58 -8.13 -18.97 -2.61
CA GLY A 58 -8.44 -20.40 -2.68
C GLY A 58 -7.27 -21.27 -3.13
N SER A 59 -6.04 -20.77 -3.00
CA SER A 59 -4.83 -21.41 -3.51
C SER A 59 -3.86 -21.78 -2.38
N GLU A 60 -4.40 -22.23 -1.24
CA GLU A 60 -3.62 -22.61 -0.06
C GLU A 60 -2.48 -23.57 -0.42
N GLY A 61 -1.27 -23.29 0.10
CA GLY A 61 -0.08 -24.06 -0.18
C GLY A 61 0.70 -23.59 -1.42
N ASN A 62 0.12 -22.74 -2.27
CA ASN A 62 0.78 -22.19 -3.46
C ASN A 62 1.51 -20.88 -3.15
N LEU A 63 2.83 -20.98 -2.90
CA LEU A 63 3.67 -19.83 -2.58
C LEU A 63 3.67 -18.75 -3.67
N LEU A 64 3.66 -19.15 -4.95
CA LEU A 64 3.69 -18.19 -6.05
C LEU A 64 2.42 -17.33 -6.08
N VAL A 65 1.25 -17.95 -5.89
CA VAL A 65 -0.03 -17.21 -5.81
C VAL A 65 -0.02 -16.25 -4.63
N GLY A 66 0.38 -16.73 -3.45
CA GLY A 66 0.46 -15.88 -2.25
C GLY A 66 1.40 -14.70 -2.41
N TRP A 67 2.60 -14.92 -2.97
CA TRP A 67 3.58 -13.87 -3.19
C TRP A 67 3.11 -12.83 -4.24
N LEU A 68 2.56 -13.28 -5.38
CA LEU A 68 2.02 -12.38 -6.40
C LEU A 68 0.81 -11.58 -5.89
N ALA A 69 -0.09 -12.24 -5.16
CA ALA A 69 -1.21 -11.58 -4.50
C ALA A 69 -0.74 -10.52 -3.51
N HIS A 70 0.31 -10.81 -2.74
CA HIS A 70 0.89 -9.86 -1.79
C HIS A 70 1.41 -8.63 -2.54
N LEU A 71 2.22 -8.81 -3.60
CA LEU A 71 2.75 -7.73 -4.43
C LEU A 71 1.64 -6.87 -5.06
N LEU A 72 0.58 -7.51 -5.57
CA LEU A 72 -0.55 -6.82 -6.18
C LEU A 72 -1.24 -5.91 -5.17
N HIS A 73 -1.62 -6.45 -4.00
CA HIS A 73 -2.19 -5.65 -2.92
C HIS A 73 -1.25 -4.53 -2.49
N GLY A 74 0.04 -4.83 -2.37
CA GLY A 74 1.10 -3.89 -2.08
C GLY A 74 1.10 -2.66 -2.98
N ALA A 75 1.07 -2.89 -4.30
CA ALA A 75 0.99 -1.84 -5.29
C ALA A 75 -0.33 -1.07 -5.21
N LEU A 76 -1.46 -1.75 -5.02
CA LEU A 76 -2.78 -1.12 -4.86
C LEU A 76 -2.84 -0.22 -3.61
N PHE A 77 -2.32 -0.69 -2.48
CA PHE A 77 -2.20 0.10 -1.27
C PHE A 77 -1.23 1.27 -1.43
N GLY A 78 -0.18 1.14 -2.22
CA GLY A 78 0.69 2.26 -2.58
C GLY A 78 -0.03 3.31 -3.43
N VAL A 79 -0.90 2.90 -4.36
CA VAL A 79 -1.78 3.81 -5.10
C VAL A 79 -2.73 4.55 -4.15
N LEU A 80 -3.35 3.83 -3.21
CA LEU A 80 -4.23 4.44 -2.20
C LEU A 80 -3.49 5.43 -1.31
N PHE A 81 -2.27 5.10 -0.88
CA PHE A 81 -1.41 6.03 -0.14
C PHE A 81 -1.15 7.33 -0.91
N ALA A 82 -0.78 7.22 -2.19
CA ALA A 82 -0.57 8.39 -3.05
C ALA A 82 -1.85 9.20 -3.27
N ALA A 83 -3.00 8.53 -3.38
CA ALA A 83 -4.30 9.18 -3.53
C ALA A 83 -4.69 9.97 -2.27
N VAL A 84 -4.51 9.40 -1.08
CA VAL A 84 -4.73 10.09 0.20
C VAL A 84 -3.84 11.34 0.30
N LEU A 85 -2.57 11.24 -0.06
CA LEU A 85 -1.61 12.35 -0.03
C LEU A 85 -1.76 13.36 -1.18
N THR A 86 -2.76 13.20 -2.05
CA THR A 86 -3.09 14.20 -3.08
C THR A 86 -4.04 15.28 -2.53
N ASP A 87 -4.58 15.10 -1.32
CA ASP A 87 -5.34 16.13 -0.63
C ASP A 87 -4.42 17.29 -0.22
N ALA A 88 -4.78 18.53 -0.60
CA ALA A 88 -4.04 19.74 -0.27
C ALA A 88 -3.89 19.94 1.25
N ALA A 89 -4.83 19.42 2.05
CA ALA A 89 -4.72 19.48 3.51
C ALA A 89 -3.58 18.62 4.07
N LEU A 90 -3.00 17.72 3.26
CA LEU A 90 -1.96 16.77 3.66
C LEU A 90 -0.63 17.01 2.95
N GLU A 91 -0.48 18.08 2.14
CA GLU A 91 0.76 18.40 1.42
C GLU A 91 1.96 18.47 2.37
N ASP A 92 1.77 19.09 3.54
CA ASP A 92 2.80 19.26 4.56
C ASP A 92 3.40 17.93 5.06
N LEU A 93 2.65 16.83 4.99
CA LEU A 93 3.11 15.50 5.43
C LEU A 93 4.17 14.92 4.49
N THR A 94 4.31 15.48 3.29
CA THR A 94 5.27 15.07 2.26
C THR A 94 6.45 16.03 2.09
N ASP A 95 6.50 17.12 2.86
CA ASP A 95 7.52 18.18 2.76
C ASP A 95 8.95 17.72 3.03
N SER A 96 9.11 16.61 3.75
CA SER A 96 10.43 16.03 3.99
C SER A 96 10.39 14.50 3.89
N PRO A 97 11.50 13.87 3.45
CA PRO A 97 11.60 12.41 3.39
C PRO A 97 11.28 11.73 4.73
N ALA A 98 11.70 12.34 5.85
CA ALA A 98 11.44 11.81 7.19
C ALA A 98 9.95 11.88 7.58
N ARG A 99 9.25 12.98 7.28
CA ARG A 99 7.80 13.11 7.52
C ARG A 99 7.01 12.15 6.64
N CYS A 100 7.42 12.00 5.38
CA CYS A 100 6.78 11.07 4.45
C CYS A 100 6.97 9.61 4.88
N ALA A 101 8.18 9.23 5.34
CA ALA A 101 8.44 7.92 5.92
C ALA A 101 7.63 7.66 7.20
N GLY A 102 7.51 8.66 8.09
CA GLY A 102 6.67 8.58 9.28
C GLY A 102 5.17 8.43 8.95
N THR A 103 4.69 9.15 7.94
CA THR A 103 3.31 9.03 7.43
C THR A 103 3.08 7.64 6.83
N GLY A 104 4.04 7.13 6.07
CA GLY A 104 4.05 5.75 5.58
C GLY A 104 4.00 4.73 6.71
N ALA A 105 4.78 4.92 7.79
CA ALA A 105 4.75 4.04 8.96
C ALA A 105 3.36 3.99 9.61
N VAL A 106 2.72 5.15 9.83
CA VAL A 106 1.35 5.21 10.37
C VAL A 106 0.37 4.50 9.43
N TYR A 107 0.46 4.78 8.12
CA TYR A 107 -0.36 4.11 7.11
C TYR A 107 -0.19 2.59 7.12
N GLY A 108 1.05 2.11 7.20
CA GLY A 108 1.36 0.68 7.30
C GLY A 108 0.74 0.04 8.54
N LEU A 109 0.82 0.70 9.70
CA LEU A 109 0.19 0.20 10.93
C LEU A 109 -1.34 0.18 10.85
N VAL A 110 -1.95 1.17 10.20
CA VAL A 110 -3.39 1.15 9.91
C VAL A 110 -3.75 -0.03 9.02
N LEU A 111 -2.98 -0.30 7.96
CA LEU A 111 -3.16 -1.50 7.13
C LEU A 111 -2.96 -2.79 7.92
N ALA A 112 -2.02 -2.83 8.85
CA ALA A 112 -1.78 -3.99 9.70
C ALA A 112 -3.03 -4.33 10.53
N VAL A 113 -3.62 -3.33 11.17
CA VAL A 113 -4.79 -3.52 12.04
C VAL A 113 -6.06 -3.74 11.22
N VAL A 114 -6.36 -2.84 10.28
CA VAL A 114 -7.62 -2.84 9.54
C VAL A 114 -7.58 -3.85 8.41
N GLY A 115 -6.56 -3.78 7.56
CA GLY A 115 -6.42 -4.67 6.40
C GLY A 115 -6.13 -6.10 6.82
N ALA A 116 -5.01 -6.32 7.49
CA ALA A 116 -4.57 -7.68 7.80
C ALA A 116 -5.18 -8.25 9.08
N GLY A 117 -5.44 -7.43 10.10
CA GLY A 117 -6.02 -7.88 11.36
C GLY A 117 -7.54 -8.09 11.34
N ILE A 118 -8.26 -7.40 10.45
CA ILE A 118 -9.74 -7.44 10.40
C ILE A 118 -10.25 -7.88 9.03
N VAL A 119 -9.84 -7.23 7.94
CA VAL A 119 -10.36 -7.56 6.61
C VAL A 119 -9.89 -8.93 6.14
N MET A 120 -8.62 -9.27 6.35
CA MET A 120 -8.05 -10.55 5.90
C MET A 120 -8.71 -11.77 6.56
N PRO A 121 -8.93 -11.86 7.89
CA PRO A 121 -9.57 -13.04 8.45
C PRO A 121 -11.07 -13.13 8.09
N ILE A 122 -11.76 -12.00 7.89
CA ILE A 122 -13.13 -11.99 7.32
C ILE A 122 -13.11 -12.57 5.90
N TRP A 123 -12.19 -12.11 5.04
CA TRP A 123 -12.05 -12.64 3.68
C TRP A 123 -11.78 -14.14 3.71
N LEU A 124 -10.81 -14.61 4.49
CA LEU A 124 -10.51 -16.04 4.64
C LEU A 124 -11.73 -16.85 5.04
N ALA A 125 -12.54 -16.36 6.00
CA ALA A 125 -13.78 -17.01 6.39
C ALA A 125 -14.79 -17.08 5.23
N VAL A 126 -14.93 -16.01 4.45
CA VAL A 126 -15.86 -15.95 3.30
C VAL A 126 -15.47 -16.91 2.19
N VAL A 127 -14.18 -17.10 1.91
CA VAL A 127 -13.71 -18.04 0.87
C VAL A 127 -13.63 -19.50 1.35
N GLY A 128 -14.06 -19.79 2.58
CA GLY A 128 -14.10 -21.14 3.13
C GLY A 128 -12.73 -21.69 3.52
N PHE A 129 -11.78 -20.83 3.89
CA PHE A 129 -10.48 -21.25 4.41
C PHE A 129 -10.68 -22.16 5.63
N GLY A 130 -9.90 -23.24 5.74
CA GLY A 130 -10.18 -24.31 6.71
C GLY A 130 -10.11 -23.88 8.18
N ALA A 131 -9.25 -22.92 8.50
CA ALA A 131 -9.06 -22.42 9.87
C ALA A 131 -8.70 -20.92 9.85
N PRO A 132 -9.65 -20.01 9.59
CA PRO A 132 -9.35 -18.59 9.53
C PRO A 132 -8.92 -18.07 10.91
N PRO A 133 -7.95 -17.13 10.99
CA PRO A 133 -7.55 -16.55 12.25
C PRO A 133 -8.71 -15.87 13.00
N SER A 134 -8.65 -15.85 14.33
CA SER A 134 -9.66 -15.16 15.17
C SER A 134 -9.64 -13.64 14.95
N LEU A 135 -10.81 -13.01 14.94
CA LEU A 135 -10.96 -11.57 14.75
C LEU A 135 -11.01 -10.81 16.10
N PRO A 136 -10.24 -9.71 16.28
CA PRO A 136 -9.17 -9.22 15.39
C PRO A 136 -7.87 -10.05 15.54
N HIS A 137 -7.16 -10.27 14.43
CA HIS A 137 -5.87 -10.98 14.43
C HIS A 137 -4.70 -9.99 14.37
N VAL A 138 -4.38 -9.34 15.49
CA VAL A 138 -3.27 -8.38 15.56
C VAL A 138 -2.13 -8.96 16.40
N THR A 139 -1.00 -9.23 15.75
CA THR A 139 0.20 -9.81 16.39
C THR A 139 1.42 -8.89 16.22
N ILE A 140 2.43 -9.07 17.06
CA ILE A 140 3.68 -8.29 16.96
C ILE A 140 4.36 -8.49 15.58
N PRO A 141 4.52 -9.74 15.05
CA PRO A 141 5.07 -9.93 13.70
C PRO A 141 4.27 -9.20 12.63
N LEU A 142 2.94 -9.27 12.69
CA LEU A 142 2.07 -8.58 11.74
C LEU A 142 2.32 -7.07 11.71
N LEU A 143 2.37 -6.45 12.89
CA LEU A 143 2.66 -5.02 13.02
C LEU A 143 4.07 -4.68 12.51
N ALA A 144 5.06 -5.51 12.83
CA ALA A 144 6.45 -5.30 12.41
C ALA A 144 6.62 -5.37 10.89
N TRP A 145 6.04 -6.37 10.22
CA TRP A 145 6.10 -6.49 8.77
C TRP A 145 5.44 -5.31 8.06
N HIS A 146 4.29 -4.88 8.54
CA HIS A 146 3.59 -3.73 7.96
C HIS A 146 4.25 -2.39 8.29
N LEU A 147 4.97 -2.28 9.41
CA LEU A 147 5.82 -1.13 9.69
C LEU A 147 6.96 -1.04 8.67
N VAL A 148 7.61 -2.16 8.34
CA VAL A 148 8.62 -2.22 7.27
C VAL A 148 8.01 -1.76 5.94
N TYR A 149 6.84 -2.29 5.56
CA TYR A 149 6.12 -1.83 4.37
C TYR A 149 5.90 -0.31 4.40
N GLY A 150 5.34 0.21 5.50
CA GLY A 150 5.00 1.62 5.64
C GLY A 150 6.20 2.55 5.51
N VAL A 151 7.30 2.24 6.20
CA VAL A 151 8.53 3.05 6.15
C VAL A 151 9.13 3.05 4.74
N VAL A 152 9.23 1.88 4.09
CA VAL A 152 9.77 1.78 2.73
C VAL A 152 8.87 2.48 1.73
N LEU A 153 7.54 2.33 1.85
CA LEU A 153 6.56 3.00 1.01
C LEU A 153 6.74 4.51 1.06
N GLY A 154 6.73 5.09 2.27
CA GLY A 154 6.89 6.53 2.45
C GLY A 154 8.24 7.05 1.95
N GLY A 155 9.32 6.32 2.21
CA GLY A 155 10.66 6.67 1.75
C GLY A 155 10.82 6.64 0.22
N VAL A 156 10.38 5.56 -0.43
CA VAL A 156 10.44 5.43 -1.89
C VAL A 156 9.51 6.45 -2.55
N PHE A 157 8.30 6.64 -2.03
CA PHE A 157 7.37 7.64 -2.56
C PHE A 157 7.98 9.04 -2.52
N ALA A 158 8.55 9.46 -1.37
CA ALA A 158 9.23 10.75 -1.25
C ALA A 158 10.40 10.90 -2.23
N HIS A 159 11.19 9.84 -2.44
CA HIS A 159 12.29 9.88 -3.40
C HIS A 159 11.80 10.09 -4.84
N LEU A 160 10.74 9.38 -5.23
CA LEU A 160 10.17 9.47 -6.58
C LEU A 160 9.51 10.83 -6.83
N THR A 161 8.85 11.43 -5.84
CA THR A 161 8.19 12.73 -5.99
C THR A 161 9.16 13.90 -5.96
N ASN A 162 10.32 13.77 -5.30
CA ASN A 162 11.33 14.81 -5.22
C ASN A 162 12.40 14.74 -6.32
N SER A 163 12.36 13.72 -7.18
CA SER A 163 13.29 13.59 -8.31
C SER A 163 12.85 14.45 -9.50
N PRO A 164 13.72 15.29 -10.10
CA PRO A 164 13.36 16.09 -11.27
C PRO A 164 12.97 15.18 -12.46
N PRO A 165 12.07 15.62 -13.35
CA PRO A 165 11.75 14.87 -14.56
C PRO A 165 13.02 14.64 -15.37
N ARG A 166 13.32 13.38 -15.71
CA ARG A 166 14.42 13.08 -16.63
C ARG A 166 14.03 13.60 -18.02
N ALA A 167 14.86 14.49 -18.56
CA ALA A 167 14.72 15.12 -19.88
C ALA A 167 14.82 14.10 -21.02
#